data_AF-A0A268EH37-F1
#
_entry.id   AF-A0A268EH37-F1
#
_cell.length_a   1.000
_cell.length_b   1.000
_cell.length_c   1.000
_cell.angle_alpha   90.00
_cell.angle_beta   90.00
_cell.angle_gamma   90.00
#
_symmetry.space_group_name_H-M   'P 1'
#
loop_
_entity.id
_entity.type
_entity.pdbx_description
1 polymer ?
#
loop_
_entity_poly.entity_id
_entity_poly.type
_entity_poly.pdbx_seq_one_letter_code
_entity_poly.pdbx_strand_id
1 'polypeptide(L)'
;MHVEYYVKTKVDLGIITELGEEAYERFLTKAAIEISRSTSPKQVYGLGRDDVREIVHDILSDISQRKWICPQRERMFSYLNNAGEPIYVFARYKKDATNIARSAMNVSPRYWGSFKTLRKAVEVNESGKVVLDNGEERDIESPINFVNLYGHGRNYDE
;
A
#
# COMPACT_ATOMS: atom_id res chain seq x y z
N MET A 1 8.35 -1.16 0.01
CA MET A 1 7.68 -1.56 -1.25
C MET A 1 7.86 -3.03 -1.63
N HIS A 2 9.06 -3.63 -1.69
CA HIS A 2 9.17 -5.06 -2.04
C HIS A 2 8.45 -5.97 -1.03
N VAL A 3 8.54 -5.62 0.26
CA VAL A 3 7.77 -6.29 1.33
C VAL A 3 6.26 -6.10 1.13
N GLU A 4 5.81 -4.87 0.86
CA GLU A 4 4.40 -4.56 0.56
C GLU A 4 3.88 -5.36 -0.64
N TYR A 5 4.68 -5.46 -1.71
CA TYR A 5 4.36 -6.28 -2.86
C TYR A 5 4.24 -7.76 -2.49
N TYR A 6 5.20 -8.30 -1.74
CA TYR A 6 5.15 -9.67 -1.25
C TYR A 6 3.84 -9.92 -0.48
N VAL A 7 3.53 -9.06 0.49
CA VAL A 7 2.29 -9.17 1.28
C VAL A 7 1.05 -9.14 0.39
N LYS A 8 0.93 -8.16 -0.50
CA LYS A 8 -0.25 -7.99 -1.37
C LYS A 8 -0.41 -9.05 -2.46
N THR A 9 0.60 -9.85 -2.76
CA THR A 9 0.54 -10.80 -3.88
C THR A 9 0.70 -12.26 -3.45
N LYS A 10 1.33 -12.51 -2.30
CA LYS A 10 1.67 -13.86 -1.83
C LYS A 10 0.97 -14.23 -0.52
N VAL A 11 0.40 -13.27 0.19
CA VAL A 11 -0.18 -13.51 1.50
C VAL A 11 -1.70 -13.47 1.39
N ASP A 12 -2.33 -14.56 1.83
CA ASP A 12 -3.78 -14.61 2.04
C ASP A 12 -4.08 -13.98 3.40
N LEU A 13 -4.61 -12.76 3.38
CA LEU A 13 -4.87 -11.98 4.59
C LEU A 13 -5.93 -12.63 5.49
N GLY A 14 -6.88 -13.39 4.92
CA GLY A 14 -7.90 -14.08 5.71
C GLY A 14 -7.29 -15.20 6.57
N ILE A 15 -6.36 -15.95 5.98
CA ILE A 15 -5.63 -17.00 6.71
C ILE A 15 -4.74 -16.41 7.79
N ILE A 16 -4.04 -15.29 7.51
CA ILE A 16 -3.15 -14.66 8.49
C ILE A 16 -3.89 -14.20 9.75
N THR A 17 -5.10 -13.65 9.60
CA THR A 17 -5.90 -13.18 10.74
C THR A 17 -6.37 -14.30 11.68
N GLU A 18 -6.34 -15.55 11.23
CA GLU A 18 -6.77 -16.73 12.00
C GLU A 18 -5.59 -17.47 12.67
N LEU A 19 -4.34 -17.06 12.41
CA LEU A 19 -3.17 -17.72 12.98
C LEU A 19 -3.03 -17.40 14.48
N GLY A 20 -2.76 -18.45 15.27
CA GLY A 20 -2.25 -18.27 16.63
C GLY A 20 -0.84 -17.67 16.64
N GLU A 21 -0.44 -17.07 17.77
CA GLU A 21 0.81 -16.31 17.93
C GLU A 21 2.06 -17.06 17.41
N GLU A 22 2.24 -18.31 17.81
CA GLU A 22 3.40 -19.12 17.38
C GLU A 22 3.41 -19.38 15.86
N ALA A 23 2.24 -19.56 15.24
CA ALA A 23 2.13 -19.76 13.80
C ALA A 23 2.38 -18.46 13.03
N TYR A 24 1.89 -17.33 13.55
CA TYR A 24 2.16 -16.00 13.01
C TYR A 24 3.65 -15.68 13.03
N GLU A 25 4.35 -15.96 14.13
CA GLU A 25 5.78 -15.70 14.23
C GLU A 25 6.64 -16.54 13.28
N ARG A 26 6.25 -17.82 13.10
CA ARG A 26 6.85 -18.67 12.07
C ARG A 26 6.62 -18.13 10.67
N PHE A 27 5.42 -17.62 10.40
CA PHE A 27 5.11 -16.99 9.12
C PHE A 27 5.97 -15.76 8.86
N LEU A 28 6.06 -14.82 9.83
CA LEU A 28 6.88 -13.61 9.70
C LEU A 28 8.33 -13.94 9.41
N THR A 29 8.88 -14.94 10.11
CA THR A 29 10.25 -15.42 9.89
C THR A 29 10.45 -15.99 8.48
N LYS A 30 9.50 -16.80 7.99
CA LYS A 30 9.56 -17.36 6.62
C LYS A 30 9.47 -16.27 5.57
N ALA A 31 8.54 -15.33 5.71
CA ALA A 31 8.38 -14.19 4.81
C ALA A 31 9.67 -13.34 4.75
N ALA A 32 10.28 -13.04 5.90
CA ALA A 32 11.52 -12.29 5.96
C ALA A 32 12.68 -13.00 5.23
N ILE A 33 12.77 -14.34 5.34
CA ILE A 33 13.78 -15.13 4.61
C ILE A 33 13.55 -15.07 3.10
N GLU A 34 12.31 -15.26 2.65
CA GLU A 34 11.97 -15.23 1.22
C GLU A 34 12.24 -13.86 0.59
N ILE A 35 11.83 -12.79 1.26
CA ILE A 35 12.11 -11.42 0.82
C ILE A 35 13.61 -11.15 0.82
N SER A 36 14.33 -11.61 1.85
CA SER A 36 15.77 -11.39 1.93
C SER A 36 16.54 -12.08 0.80
N ARG A 37 16.08 -13.26 0.35
CA ARG A 37 16.67 -13.99 -0.78
C ARG A 37 16.39 -13.33 -2.13
N SER A 38 15.22 -12.72 -2.28
CA SER A 38 14.80 -12.12 -3.55
C SER A 38 15.29 -10.69 -3.76
N THR A 39 15.56 -9.96 -2.66
CA THR A 39 15.88 -8.52 -2.73
C THR A 39 17.22 -8.12 -2.12
N SER A 40 17.93 -9.05 -1.46
CA SER A 40 19.23 -8.81 -0.81
C SER A 40 19.28 -7.53 0.05
N PRO A 41 18.32 -7.30 0.97
CA PRO A 41 18.15 -6.02 1.65
C PRO A 41 19.35 -5.66 2.54
N LYS A 42 20.10 -6.65 3.06
CA LYS A 42 21.35 -6.43 3.80
C LYS A 42 22.43 -5.77 2.94
N GLN A 43 22.55 -6.16 1.67
CA GLN A 43 23.58 -5.64 0.77
C GLN A 43 23.21 -4.26 0.23
N VAL A 44 21.92 -4.04 -0.03
CA VAL A 44 21.43 -2.80 -0.66
C VAL A 44 21.14 -1.72 0.38
N TYR A 45 20.63 -2.08 1.56
CA TYR A 45 20.11 -1.16 2.57
C TYR A 45 20.70 -1.36 3.98
N GLY A 46 21.57 -2.34 4.17
CA GLY A 46 22.11 -2.65 5.51
C GLY A 46 21.10 -3.33 6.46
N LEU A 47 19.91 -3.71 5.97
CA LEU A 47 18.85 -4.29 6.80
C LEU A 47 19.06 -5.80 7.00
N GLY A 48 19.09 -6.21 8.26
CA GLY A 48 19.12 -7.59 8.69
C GLY A 48 17.76 -8.30 8.53
N ARG A 49 17.75 -9.60 8.81
CA ARG A 49 16.51 -10.40 8.70
C ARG A 49 15.44 -9.94 9.68
N ASP A 50 15.83 -9.57 10.89
CA ASP A 50 14.89 -9.16 11.94
C ASP A 50 14.27 -7.80 11.60
N ASP A 51 15.03 -6.87 11.03
CA ASP A 51 14.49 -5.61 10.48
C ASP A 51 13.45 -5.89 9.38
N VAL A 52 13.74 -6.82 8.47
CA VAL A 52 12.80 -7.21 7.40
C VAL A 52 11.55 -7.85 8.00
N ARG A 53 11.68 -8.64 9.07
CA ARG A 53 10.56 -9.27 9.78
C ARG A 53 9.64 -8.22 10.39
N GLU A 54 10.20 -7.21 11.06
CA GLU A 54 9.44 -6.08 11.60
C GLU A 54 8.72 -5.30 10.49
N ILE A 55 9.41 -5.02 9.37
CA ILE A 55 8.77 -4.34 8.22
C ILE A 55 7.60 -5.18 7.64
N VAL A 56 7.72 -6.50 7.59
CA VAL A 56 6.62 -7.39 7.15
C VAL A 56 5.43 -7.27 8.12
N HIS A 57 5.70 -7.33 9.42
CA HIS A 57 4.69 -7.19 10.46
C HIS A 57 3.94 -5.86 10.34
N ASP A 58 4.66 -4.75 10.24
CA ASP A 58 4.07 -3.40 10.18
C ASP A 58 3.17 -3.23 8.95
N ILE A 59 3.63 -3.74 7.81
CA ILE A 59 2.86 -3.69 6.55
C ILE A 59 1.61 -4.56 6.65
N LEU A 60 1.67 -5.74 7.27
CA LEU A 60 0.50 -6.59 7.47
C LEU A 60 -0.51 -5.95 8.42
N SER A 61 -0.03 -5.38 9.52
CA SER A 61 -0.87 -4.64 10.46
C SER A 61 -1.58 -3.49 9.76
N ASP A 62 -0.86 -2.67 9.00
CA ASP A 62 -1.47 -1.54 8.29
C ASP A 62 -2.47 -1.99 7.20
N ILE A 63 -2.18 -3.06 6.44
CA ILE A 63 -3.08 -3.53 5.37
C ILE A 63 -4.34 -4.20 5.94
N SER A 64 -4.25 -4.84 7.10
CA SER A 64 -5.38 -5.51 7.76
C SER A 64 -6.29 -4.53 8.52
N GLN A 65 -5.82 -3.34 8.87
CA GLN A 65 -6.62 -2.34 9.55
C GLN A 65 -7.66 -1.68 8.61
N ARG A 66 -8.85 -1.40 9.17
CA ARG A 66 -9.87 -0.62 8.48
C ARG A 66 -9.42 0.83 8.38
N LYS A 67 -9.25 1.32 7.15
CA LYS A 67 -8.81 2.69 6.89
C LYS A 67 -9.99 3.64 6.77
N TRP A 68 -9.95 4.73 7.53
CA TRP A 68 -10.87 5.86 7.40
C TRP A 68 -10.21 6.93 6.53
N ILE A 69 -10.64 7.02 5.28
CA ILE A 69 -9.99 7.90 4.30
C ILE A 69 -10.65 9.28 4.39
N CYS A 70 -9.86 10.29 4.76
CA CYS A 70 -10.28 11.70 4.71
C CYS A 70 -9.40 12.46 3.71
N PRO A 71 -9.79 12.54 2.41
CA PRO A 71 -8.96 13.16 1.38
C PRO A 71 -8.59 14.62 1.68
N GLN A 72 -9.45 15.32 2.42
CA GLN A 72 -9.28 16.71 2.82
C GLN A 72 -8.11 16.88 3.80
N ARG A 73 -7.93 15.93 4.72
CA ARG A 73 -6.84 15.95 5.70
C ARG A 73 -5.55 15.35 5.14
N GLU A 74 -5.66 14.26 4.37
CA GLU A 74 -4.51 13.42 4.02
C GLU A 74 -3.97 13.64 2.61
N ARG A 75 -4.66 14.48 1.81
CA ARG A 75 -4.34 14.79 0.41
C ARG A 75 -4.03 13.52 -0.39
N MET A 76 -5.08 12.90 -0.88
CA MET A 76 -4.98 11.70 -1.69
C MET A 76 -5.02 12.02 -3.18
N PHE A 77 -4.27 11.26 -3.97
CA PHE A 77 -4.31 11.27 -5.42
C PHE A 77 -4.66 9.89 -5.94
N SER A 78 -5.32 9.82 -7.09
CA SER A 78 -5.66 8.56 -7.74
C SER A 78 -5.27 8.58 -9.21
N TYR A 79 -4.75 7.46 -9.73
CA TYR A 79 -4.56 7.20 -11.16
C TYR A 79 -5.06 5.79 -11.50
N LEU A 80 -5.28 5.51 -12.78
CA LEU A 80 -5.66 4.18 -13.25
C LEU A 80 -4.43 3.37 -13.64
N ASN A 81 -4.37 2.13 -13.16
CA ASN A 81 -3.41 1.16 -13.67
C ASN A 81 -3.82 0.68 -15.08
N ASN A 82 -2.98 -0.17 -15.69
CA ASN A 82 -3.21 -0.70 -17.03
C ASN A 82 -4.42 -1.64 -17.12
N ALA A 83 -4.90 -2.18 -16.00
CA ALA A 83 -6.12 -2.97 -15.92
C ALA A 83 -7.38 -2.10 -15.75
N GLY A 84 -7.23 -0.77 -15.64
CA GLY A 84 -8.33 0.15 -15.39
C GLY A 84 -8.73 0.25 -13.91
N GLU A 85 -7.98 -0.37 -13.01
CA GLU A 85 -8.23 -0.31 -11.57
C GLU A 85 -7.66 0.99 -10.97
N PRO A 86 -8.36 1.60 -10.00
CA PRO A 86 -7.88 2.81 -9.36
C PRO A 86 -6.75 2.49 -8.39
N ILE A 87 -5.64 3.23 -8.49
CA ILE A 87 -4.53 3.21 -7.55
C ILE A 87 -4.48 4.52 -6.79
N TYR A 88 -4.37 4.43 -5.48
CA TYR A 88 -4.42 5.55 -4.55
C TYR A 88 -3.06 5.82 -3.93
N VAL A 89 -2.69 7.10 -3.83
CA VAL A 89 -1.40 7.56 -3.31
C VAL A 89 -1.62 8.76 -2.42
N PHE A 90 -1.17 8.68 -1.18
CA PHE A 90 -1.18 9.80 -0.24
C PHE A 90 0.07 10.65 -0.42
N ALA A 91 -0.13 11.96 -0.62
CA ALA A 91 0.98 12.88 -0.82
C ALA A 91 0.55 14.34 -0.63
N ARG A 92 1.47 15.19 -0.18
CA ARG A 92 1.16 16.62 -0.04
C ARG A 92 0.92 17.32 -1.38
N TYR A 93 1.66 16.92 -2.41
CA TYR A 93 1.63 17.50 -3.75
C TYR A 93 1.58 16.44 -4.85
N LYS A 94 1.05 16.81 -6.03
CA LYS A 94 0.96 15.92 -7.19
C LYS A 94 2.32 15.39 -7.67
N LYS A 95 3.37 16.22 -7.55
CA LYS A 95 4.76 15.83 -7.88
C LYS A 95 5.23 14.67 -7.00
N ASP A 96 4.95 14.74 -5.70
CA ASP A 96 5.33 13.70 -4.73
C ASP A 96 4.53 12.42 -4.99
N ALA A 97 3.22 12.53 -5.23
CA ALA A 97 2.39 11.39 -5.61
C ALA A 97 2.94 10.69 -6.87
N THR A 98 3.37 11.47 -7.87
CA THR A 98 3.98 10.93 -9.09
C THR A 98 5.29 10.18 -8.79
N ASN A 99 6.13 10.73 -7.92
CA ASN A 99 7.39 10.09 -7.54
C ASN A 99 7.15 8.79 -6.77
N ILE A 100 6.21 8.79 -5.82
CA ILE A 100 5.81 7.59 -5.06
C ILE A 100 5.28 6.52 -6.01
N ALA A 101 4.39 6.88 -6.93
CA ALA A 101 3.80 5.94 -7.86
C ALA A 101 4.85 5.36 -8.84
N ARG A 102 5.81 6.17 -9.31
CA ARG A 102 6.96 5.67 -10.11
C ARG A 102 7.79 4.66 -9.35
N SER A 103 8.09 4.94 -8.08
CA SER A 103 8.79 4.00 -7.21
C SER A 103 8.00 2.69 -7.08
N ALA A 104 6.68 2.77 -6.91
CA ALA A 104 5.81 1.60 -6.81
C ALA A 104 5.82 0.76 -8.09
N MET A 105 5.79 1.41 -9.27
CA MET A 105 5.88 0.73 -10.57
C MET A 105 7.15 -0.09 -10.74
N ASN A 106 8.29 0.35 -10.19
CA ASN A 106 9.54 -0.42 -10.27
C ASN A 106 9.49 -1.73 -9.48
N VAL A 107 8.52 -1.86 -8.57
CA VAL A 107 8.41 -3.01 -7.66
C VAL A 107 7.28 -3.95 -8.05
N SER A 108 6.17 -3.43 -8.60
CA SER A 108 4.98 -4.22 -8.89
C SER A 108 4.33 -3.83 -10.22
N PRO A 109 4.07 -4.80 -11.12
CA PRO A 109 3.29 -4.57 -12.33
C PRO A 109 1.87 -4.07 -12.07
N ARG A 110 1.28 -4.35 -10.90
CA ARG A 110 -0.06 -3.86 -10.53
C ARG A 110 -0.14 -2.33 -10.54
N TYR A 111 0.97 -1.66 -10.23
CA TYR A 111 1.01 -0.21 -10.20
C TYR A 111 1.32 0.40 -11.57
N TRP A 112 1.58 -0.39 -12.60
CA TRP A 112 1.85 0.13 -13.95
C TRP A 112 0.58 0.77 -14.52
N GLY A 113 0.69 2.03 -14.93
CA GLY A 113 -0.46 2.86 -15.24
C GLY A 113 -0.09 4.21 -15.80
N SER A 114 -1.12 4.99 -16.15
CA SER A 114 -0.95 6.28 -16.80
C SER A 114 -1.07 7.44 -15.83
N PHE A 115 0.03 8.15 -15.58
CA PHE A 115 0.03 9.39 -14.78
C PHE A 115 -0.78 10.52 -15.40
N LYS A 116 -1.19 10.41 -16.67
CA LYS A 116 -2.13 11.37 -17.28
C LYS A 116 -3.49 11.35 -16.57
N THR A 117 -3.86 10.22 -15.97
CA THR A 117 -5.10 10.03 -15.19
C THR A 117 -4.96 10.42 -13.71
N LEU A 118 -3.75 10.86 -13.29
CA LEU A 118 -3.50 11.25 -11.89
C LEU A 118 -4.29 12.51 -11.55
N ARG A 119 -5.24 12.38 -10.64
CA ARG A 119 -6.14 13.44 -10.17
C ARG A 119 -6.18 13.46 -8.64
N LYS A 120 -6.45 14.64 -8.08
CA LYS A 120 -6.58 14.80 -6.64
C LYS A 120 -7.97 14.29 -6.21
N ALA A 121 -8.03 13.50 -5.16
CA ALA A 121 -9.27 13.16 -4.48
C ALA A 121 -9.76 14.36 -3.68
N VAL A 122 -11.02 14.74 -3.87
CA VAL A 122 -11.65 15.87 -3.18
C VAL A 122 -12.55 15.41 -2.03
N GLU A 123 -13.22 14.28 -2.18
CA GLU A 123 -14.06 13.69 -1.14
C GLU A 123 -14.24 12.17 -1.34
N VAL A 124 -14.76 11.51 -0.31
CA VAL A 124 -15.30 10.15 -0.38
C VAL A 124 -16.80 10.28 -0.16
N ASN A 125 -17.61 9.84 -1.11
CA ASN A 125 -19.06 9.95 -1.01
C ASN A 125 -19.65 8.89 -0.07
N GLU A 126 -20.94 9.00 0.26
CA GLU A 126 -21.64 8.09 1.17
C GLU A 126 -21.66 6.63 0.67
N SER A 127 -21.49 6.43 -0.64
CA SER A 127 -21.40 5.11 -1.26
C SER A 127 -19.98 4.50 -1.20
N GLY A 128 -19.02 5.19 -0.57
CA GLY A 128 -17.64 4.73 -0.44
C GLY A 128 -16.77 4.95 -1.68
N LYS A 129 -17.21 5.78 -2.64
CA LYS A 129 -16.43 6.13 -3.84
C LYS A 129 -15.63 7.40 -3.62
N VAL A 130 -14.45 7.47 -4.23
CA VAL A 130 -13.63 8.67 -4.27
C VAL A 130 -14.06 9.56 -5.42
N VAL A 131 -14.42 10.80 -5.10
CA VAL A 131 -14.66 11.84 -6.08
C VAL A 131 -13.36 12.60 -6.32
N LEU A 132 -13.02 12.82 -7.59
CA LEU A 132 -11.82 13.51 -8.03
C LEU A 132 -12.08 14.98 -8.36
N ASP A 133 -11.01 15.78 -8.47
CA ASP A 133 -11.06 17.21 -8.80
C ASP A 133 -11.73 17.56 -10.14
N ASN A 134 -11.87 16.59 -11.04
CA ASN A 134 -12.57 16.71 -12.32
C ASN A 134 -14.02 16.16 -12.28
N GLY A 135 -14.51 15.74 -11.11
CA GLY A 135 -15.85 15.15 -10.93
C GLY A 135 -15.94 13.66 -11.30
N GLU A 136 -14.82 13.01 -11.66
CA GLU A 136 -14.78 11.57 -11.88
C GLU A 136 -14.90 10.81 -10.54
N GLU A 137 -15.67 9.72 -10.52
CA GLU A 137 -15.81 8.85 -9.36
C GLU A 137 -15.04 7.54 -9.56
N ARG A 138 -14.36 7.06 -8.51
CA ARG A 138 -13.62 5.79 -8.50
C ARG A 138 -13.91 4.98 -7.25
N ASP A 139 -14.11 3.68 -7.43
CA ASP A 139 -14.44 2.77 -6.33
C ASP A 139 -13.22 2.48 -5.44
N ILE A 140 -13.38 2.62 -4.12
CA ILE A 140 -12.38 2.16 -3.14
C ILE A 140 -12.64 0.67 -2.90
N GLU A 141 -12.21 -0.18 -3.83
CA GLU A 141 -12.53 -1.60 -3.76
C GLU A 141 -11.68 -2.36 -2.74
N SER A 142 -10.41 -1.98 -2.54
CA SER A 142 -9.51 -2.77 -1.71
C SER A 142 -8.29 -1.98 -1.18
N PRO A 143 -7.84 -2.24 0.06
CA PRO A 143 -6.56 -1.74 0.60
C PRO A 143 -5.34 -2.04 -0.29
N ILE A 144 -5.46 -3.05 -1.14
CA ILE A 144 -4.41 -3.46 -2.09
C ILE A 144 -4.06 -2.37 -3.10
N ASN A 145 -5.02 -1.49 -3.39
CA ASN A 145 -4.92 -0.43 -4.39
C ASN A 145 -4.20 0.82 -3.86
N PHE A 146 -3.83 0.86 -2.58
CA PHE A 146 -3.14 1.99 -2.00
C PHE A 146 -1.62 1.79 -1.98
N VAL A 147 -0.83 2.74 -2.48
CA VAL A 147 0.63 2.66 -2.38
C VAL A 147 1.09 3.04 -0.97
N ASN A 148 1.68 2.10 -0.26
CA ASN A 148 1.96 2.22 1.17
C ASN A 148 3.41 2.59 1.47
N LEU A 149 3.84 3.76 0.98
CA LEU A 149 5.24 4.20 1.11
C LEU A 149 5.50 5.02 2.39
N TYR A 150 4.46 5.54 3.04
CA TYR A 150 4.56 6.44 4.19
C TYR A 150 3.59 6.10 5.35
N GLY A 151 3.02 4.90 5.37
CA GLY A 151 1.85 4.60 6.21
C GLY A 151 0.61 5.31 5.67
N HIS A 152 -0.54 4.64 5.79
CA HIS A 152 -1.80 5.32 5.55
C HIS A 152 -2.21 6.09 6.79
N GLY A 153 -3.08 7.08 6.61
CA GLY A 153 -3.72 7.85 7.67
C GLY A 153 -3.60 7.25 9.07
N ARG A 154 -2.79 7.89 9.92
CA ARG A 154 -2.75 7.52 11.34
C ARG A 154 -4.17 7.59 11.88
N ASN A 155 -4.51 6.64 12.74
CA ASN A 155 -5.74 6.62 13.53
C ASN A 155 -6.08 8.03 14.01
N TYR A 156 -7.25 8.55 13.65
CA TYR A 156 -7.73 9.85 14.12
C TYR A 156 -8.26 9.78 15.56
N ASP A 157 -7.60 9.02 16.43
CA ASP A 157 -7.86 8.92 17.88
C ASP A 157 -6.54 8.74 18.68
N GLU A 158 -5.49 9.48 18.30
CA GLU A 158 -4.37 9.87 19.18
C GLU A 158 -4.13 11.38 19.12
#